data_AF-A0A1F5VKD9-F1
#
_entry.id   AF-A0A1F5VKD9-F1
#
_cell.length_a   1.000
_cell.length_b   1.000
_cell.length_c   1.000
_cell.angle_alpha   90.00
_cell.angle_beta   90.00
_cell.angle_gamma   90.00
#
_symmetry.space_group_name_H-M   'P 1'
#
loop_
_entity.id
_entity.type
_entity.pdbx_description
1 polymer ?
#
loop_
_entity_poly.entity_id
_entity_poly.type
_entity_poly.pdbx_seq_one_letter_code
_entity_poly.pdbx_strand_id
1 'polypeptide(L)'
;MIKYIVIVCGIAIIALLLNAEDKEQTDVPAVIKSPSSWGEVIFPHKMHFEDFGLDCKTCHHETNAAKLAFPHEEYFDDFWINCKICHHEIKEPKIAQACSNCHHYATSIADEALSAKVVIHKDCWKCHEVGKGIEASTGCVFCHKGARAKK
;
A
#
# COMPACT_ATOMS: atom_id res chain seq x y z
N MET A 1 -29.15 -30.45 -35.16
CA MET A 1 -27.96 -29.59 -35.38
C MET A 1 -27.94 -28.37 -34.45
N ILE A 2 -29.05 -27.63 -34.29
CA ILE A 2 -29.13 -26.43 -33.43
C ILE A 2 -28.88 -26.73 -31.93
N LYS A 3 -29.39 -27.85 -31.39
CA LYS A 3 -29.16 -28.26 -29.99
C LYS A 3 -27.68 -28.50 -29.65
N TYR A 4 -26.88 -28.99 -30.59
CA TYR A 4 -25.45 -29.26 -30.38
C TYR A 4 -24.63 -27.97 -30.39
N ILE A 5 -25.03 -26.98 -31.20
CA ILE A 5 -24.37 -25.67 -31.28
C ILE A 5 -24.53 -24.89 -29.97
N VAL A 6 -25.73 -24.91 -29.36
CA VAL A 6 -26.00 -24.21 -28.10
C VAL A 6 -25.19 -24.82 -26.94
N ILE A 7 -25.04 -26.14 -26.91
CA ILE A 7 -24.27 -26.85 -25.87
C ILE A 7 -22.78 -26.54 -26.00
N VAL A 8 -22.23 -26.56 -27.21
CA VAL A 8 -20.80 -26.27 -27.45
C VAL A 8 -20.46 -24.82 -27.12
N CYS A 9 -21.31 -23.85 -27.48
CA CYS A 9 -21.11 -22.45 -27.11
C CYS A 9 -21.25 -22.21 -25.59
N GLY A 10 -22.18 -22.90 -24.92
CA GLY A 10 -22.34 -22.79 -23.47
C GLY A 10 -21.12 -23.29 -22.69
N ILE A 11 -20.52 -24.41 -23.13
CA ILE A 11 -19.30 -24.96 -22.52
C ILE A 11 -18.09 -24.06 -22.77
N ALA A 12 -17.96 -23.47 -23.97
CA ALA A 12 -16.89 -22.54 -24.28
C ALA A 12 -16.96 -21.24 -23.46
N ILE A 13 -18.17 -20.74 -23.18
CA ILE A 13 -18.37 -19.55 -22.33
C ILE A 13 -18.07 -19.86 -20.86
N ILE A 14 -18.47 -21.04 -20.36
CA ILE A 14 -18.14 -21.49 -19.01
C ILE A 14 -16.63 -21.68 -18.85
N ALA A 15 -15.95 -22.24 -19.86
CA ALA A 15 -14.49 -22.34 -19.87
C ALA A 15 -13.81 -20.96 -19.89
N LEU A 16 -14.31 -19.98 -20.65
CA LEU A 16 -13.79 -18.61 -20.62
C LEU A 16 -14.00 -17.92 -19.25
N LEU A 17 -15.12 -18.20 -18.58
CA LEU A 17 -15.43 -17.64 -17.25
C LEU A 17 -14.65 -18.34 -16.12
N LEU A 18 -14.30 -19.62 -16.28
CA LEU A 18 -13.45 -20.37 -15.34
C LEU A 18 -11.96 -20.01 -15.44
N ASN A 19 -11.49 -19.49 -16.59
CA ASN A 19 -10.12 -18.98 -16.76
C ASN A 19 -9.96 -17.51 -16.32
N ALA A 20 -11.01 -16.88 -15.83
CA ALA A 20 -10.90 -15.64 -15.07
C ALA A 20 -10.50 -15.99 -13.62
N GLU A 21 -9.40 -16.71 -13.48
CA GLU A 21 -8.73 -16.87 -12.20
C GLU A 21 -8.14 -15.52 -11.83
N ASP A 22 -8.58 -15.01 -10.68
CA ASP A 22 -7.97 -13.88 -10.00
C ASP A 22 -6.45 -14.09 -9.99
N LYS A 23 -5.71 -13.29 -10.77
CA LYS A 23 -4.26 -13.29 -10.72
C LYS A 23 -3.85 -12.93 -9.30
N GLU A 24 -3.51 -13.96 -8.53
CA GLU A 24 -2.80 -13.86 -7.28
C GLU A 24 -1.59 -12.94 -7.52
N GLN A 25 -1.61 -11.75 -6.92
CA GLN A 25 -0.55 -10.76 -7.11
C GLN A 25 0.67 -11.18 -6.31
N THR A 26 1.41 -12.14 -6.87
CA THR A 26 2.63 -12.72 -6.30
C THR A 26 3.89 -11.97 -6.71
N ASP A 27 3.82 -10.99 -7.61
CA ASP A 27 4.98 -10.32 -8.18
C ASP A 27 5.21 -8.92 -7.60
N VAL A 28 6.44 -8.66 -7.17
CA VAL A 28 6.86 -7.38 -6.58
C VAL A 28 6.82 -6.30 -7.66
N PRO A 29 6.07 -5.19 -7.48
CA PRO A 29 5.96 -4.17 -8.52
C PRO A 29 7.33 -3.59 -8.89
N ALA A 30 7.61 -3.51 -10.19
CA ALA A 30 8.84 -2.90 -10.70
C ALA A 30 8.95 -1.42 -10.30
N VAL A 31 7.83 -0.69 -10.47
CA VAL A 31 7.72 0.75 -10.25
C VAL A 31 6.40 1.06 -9.57
N ILE A 32 6.43 1.95 -8.58
CA ILE A 32 5.24 2.54 -7.95
C ILE A 32 5.13 3.98 -8.41
N LYS A 33 3.95 4.37 -8.87
CA LYS A 33 3.63 5.76 -9.24
C LYS A 33 2.71 6.37 -8.21
N SER A 34 3.15 7.47 -7.61
CA SER A 34 2.40 8.17 -6.57
C SER A 34 2.12 9.61 -7.02
N PRO A 35 0.86 9.96 -7.35
CA PRO A 35 0.51 11.31 -7.73
C PRO A 35 0.63 12.26 -6.52
N SER A 36 1.08 13.49 -6.76
CA SER A 36 1.13 14.52 -5.72
C SER A 36 0.99 15.93 -6.31
N SER A 37 0.66 16.90 -5.47
CA SER A 37 0.58 18.32 -5.87
C SER A 37 1.94 18.91 -6.28
N TRP A 38 3.05 18.27 -5.91
CA TRP A 38 4.41 18.72 -6.24
C TRP A 38 5.02 18.01 -7.44
N GLY A 39 4.24 17.15 -8.10
CA GLY A 39 4.68 16.29 -9.20
C GLY A 39 4.56 14.82 -8.82
N GLU A 40 4.31 13.98 -9.81
CA GLU A 40 4.31 12.52 -9.63
C GLU A 40 5.68 12.03 -9.15
N VAL A 41 5.67 11.11 -8.18
CA VAL A 41 6.85 10.36 -7.76
C VAL A 41 6.84 9.01 -8.47
N ILE A 42 7.94 8.70 -9.14
CA ILE A 42 8.19 7.41 -9.77
C ILE A 42 9.22 6.69 -8.92
N PHE A 43 8.76 5.73 -8.10
CA PHE A 43 9.61 4.97 -7.20
C PHE A 43 9.98 3.63 -7.83
N PRO A 44 11.28 3.36 -8.11
CA PRO A 44 11.71 2.07 -8.64
C PRO A 44 11.76 1.03 -7.52
N HIS A 45 10.59 0.51 -7.15
CA HIS A 45 10.39 -0.37 -5.99
C HIS A 45 11.24 -1.65 -6.07
N LYS A 46 11.25 -2.32 -7.23
CA LYS A 46 12.01 -3.56 -7.43
C LYS A 46 13.52 -3.36 -7.34
N MET A 47 14.05 -2.23 -7.81
CA MET A 47 15.47 -1.88 -7.65
C MET A 47 15.88 -1.80 -6.17
N HIS A 48 15.01 -1.23 -5.32
CA HIS A 48 15.31 -1.14 -3.89
C HIS A 48 15.33 -2.51 -3.20
N PHE A 49 14.50 -3.44 -3.64
CA PHE A 49 14.45 -4.80 -3.12
C PHE A 49 15.57 -5.68 -3.69
N GLU A 50 15.70 -5.78 -5.01
CA GLU A 50 16.62 -6.71 -5.67
C GLU A 50 18.05 -6.18 -5.76
N ASP A 51 18.23 -4.93 -6.19
CA ASP A 51 19.57 -4.39 -6.47
C ASP A 51 20.23 -3.85 -5.20
N PHE A 52 19.45 -3.22 -4.31
CA PHE A 52 19.94 -2.69 -3.02
C PHE A 52 19.73 -3.65 -1.84
N GLY A 53 19.03 -4.78 -2.04
CA GLY A 53 18.88 -5.82 -1.02
C GLY A 53 18.08 -5.41 0.20
N LEU A 54 17.16 -4.44 0.08
CA LEU A 54 16.33 -4.01 1.21
C LEU A 54 15.21 -5.02 1.48
N ASP A 55 15.10 -5.50 2.72
CA ASP A 55 13.99 -6.35 3.15
C ASP A 55 12.65 -5.60 3.03
N CYS A 56 11.55 -6.31 2.73
CA CYS A 56 10.19 -5.74 2.69
C CYS A 56 9.84 -4.95 3.96
N LYS A 57 10.30 -5.46 5.12
CA LYS A 57 10.06 -4.86 6.45
C LYS A 57 10.75 -3.51 6.68
N THR A 58 11.67 -3.14 5.80
CA THR A 58 12.40 -1.87 5.86
C THR A 58 11.44 -0.69 5.66
N CYS A 59 10.48 -0.86 4.74
CA CYS A 59 9.48 0.16 4.39
C CYS A 59 8.07 -0.23 4.86
N HIS A 60 7.73 -1.52 4.88
CA HIS A 60 6.43 -2.01 5.32
C HIS A 60 6.51 -2.58 6.74
N HIS A 61 5.81 -1.99 7.70
CA HIS A 61 5.70 -2.61 9.01
C HIS A 61 4.68 -3.76 8.98
N GLU A 62 4.87 -4.75 9.86
CA GLU A 62 3.91 -5.85 10.01
C GLU A 62 2.55 -5.28 10.43
N THR A 63 1.51 -5.72 9.74
CA THR A 63 0.11 -5.40 10.06
C THR A 63 -0.68 -6.65 10.42
N ASN A 64 -0.07 -7.83 10.43
CA ASN A 64 -0.70 -9.06 10.90
C ASN A 64 -0.25 -9.32 12.34
N ALA A 65 -1.13 -9.03 13.28
CA ALA A 65 -0.93 -9.35 14.67
C ALA A 65 -1.81 -10.55 15.05
N ALA A 66 -1.24 -11.48 15.83
CA ALA A 66 -1.99 -12.63 16.33
C ALA A 66 -3.24 -12.18 17.10
N LYS A 67 -4.33 -12.95 17.03
CA LYS A 67 -5.55 -12.64 17.79
C LYS A 67 -5.21 -12.51 19.28
N LEU A 68 -5.59 -11.40 19.89
CA LEU A 68 -5.41 -11.18 21.32
C LEU A 68 -6.29 -12.15 22.12
N ALA A 69 -5.75 -12.67 23.23
CA ALA A 69 -6.51 -13.48 24.19
C ALA A 69 -7.24 -12.63 25.26
N PHE A 70 -7.29 -11.30 25.10
CA PHE A 70 -7.82 -10.37 26.11
C PHE A 70 -9.37 -10.36 26.15
N PRO A 71 -9.98 -10.06 27.32
CA PRO A 71 -11.27 -10.64 27.68
C PRO A 71 -12.52 -9.87 27.26
N HIS A 72 -12.45 -8.72 26.56
CA HIS A 72 -13.67 -8.00 26.21
C HIS A 72 -13.56 -7.19 24.91
N GLU A 73 -14.62 -7.20 24.09
CA GLU A 73 -14.64 -6.57 22.76
C GLU A 73 -14.62 -5.04 22.83
N GLU A 74 -15.12 -4.43 23.92
CA GLU A 74 -15.24 -2.96 24.01
C GLU A 74 -13.87 -2.25 24.04
N TYR A 75 -12.80 -2.96 24.45
CA TYR A 75 -11.42 -2.42 24.38
C TYR A 75 -11.02 -2.07 22.95
N PHE A 76 -11.62 -2.69 21.93
CA PHE A 76 -11.32 -2.41 20.53
C PHE A 76 -12.03 -1.17 19.99
N ASP A 77 -13.07 -0.70 20.67
CA ASP A 77 -13.92 0.40 20.22
C ASP A 77 -13.52 1.74 20.88
N ASP A 78 -12.82 1.71 22.02
CA ASP A 78 -12.39 2.89 22.78
C ASP A 78 -11.05 3.51 22.29
N PHE A 79 -10.33 2.85 21.39
CA PHE A 79 -9.08 3.35 20.82
C PHE A 79 -9.30 4.01 19.46
N TRP A 80 -8.54 5.08 19.20
CA TRP A 80 -8.56 5.80 17.92
C TRP A 80 -8.13 4.91 16.74
N ILE A 81 -7.38 3.84 17.01
CA ILE A 81 -7.02 2.81 16.03
C ILE A 81 -7.89 1.58 16.26
N ASN A 82 -8.64 1.18 15.23
CA ASN A 82 -9.38 -0.08 15.25
C ASN A 82 -8.38 -1.24 15.30
N CYS A 83 -8.21 -1.89 16.45
CA CYS A 83 -7.17 -2.90 16.58
C CYS A 83 -7.42 -4.13 15.69
N LYS A 84 -8.64 -4.33 15.16
CA LYS A 84 -8.95 -5.37 14.16
C LYS A 84 -8.27 -5.13 12.81
N ILE A 85 -7.76 -3.91 12.56
CA ILE A 85 -6.90 -3.61 11.40
C ILE A 85 -5.67 -4.51 11.44
N CYS A 86 -5.12 -4.76 12.64
CA CYS A 86 -3.95 -5.61 12.82
C CYS A 86 -4.29 -7.00 13.39
N HIS A 87 -5.20 -7.07 14.35
CA HIS A 87 -5.62 -8.30 15.03
C HIS A 87 -6.80 -8.94 14.33
N HIS A 88 -6.51 -9.73 13.29
CA HIS A 88 -7.50 -10.47 12.54
C HIS A 88 -7.08 -11.94 12.38
N GLU A 89 -8.03 -12.76 11.93
CA GLU A 89 -7.72 -14.13 11.55
C GLU A 89 -6.72 -14.08 10.38
N ILE A 90 -5.54 -14.69 10.55
CA ILE A 90 -4.51 -14.72 9.52
C ILE A 90 -4.87 -15.88 8.60
N LYS A 91 -5.55 -15.59 7.49
CA LYS A 91 -5.98 -16.62 6.52
C LYS A 91 -5.01 -16.79 5.35
N GLU A 92 -4.28 -15.76 4.97
CA GLU A 92 -3.31 -15.76 3.86
C GLU A 92 -2.28 -14.64 4.06
N PRO A 93 -1.09 -14.66 3.44
CA PRO A 93 -0.17 -13.54 3.49
C PRO A 93 -0.83 -12.29 2.87
N LYS A 94 -1.07 -11.26 3.69
CA LYS A 94 -1.55 -9.98 3.16
C LYS A 94 -0.44 -9.31 2.35
N ILE A 95 -0.79 -8.93 1.13
CA ILE A 95 0.01 -8.03 0.29
C ILE A 95 0.25 -6.74 1.07
N ALA A 96 1.48 -6.22 0.99
CA ALA A 96 1.86 -4.97 1.60
C ALA A 96 0.90 -3.84 1.23
N GLN A 97 0.43 -3.09 2.22
CA GLN A 97 -0.58 -2.05 2.04
C GLN A 97 0.03 -0.65 1.89
N ALA A 98 -0.71 0.26 1.25
CA ALA A 98 -0.33 1.66 1.14
C ALA A 98 -0.40 2.35 2.51
N CYS A 99 0.56 3.24 2.79
CA CYS A 99 0.60 3.98 4.07
C CYS A 99 -0.72 4.72 4.36
N SER A 100 -1.37 5.27 3.32
CA SER A 100 -2.62 6.02 3.43
C SER A 100 -3.82 5.22 3.91
N ASN A 101 -3.74 3.89 3.93
CA ASN A 101 -4.81 3.05 4.48
C ASN A 101 -4.96 3.24 5.99
N CYS A 102 -3.87 3.60 6.68
CA CYS A 102 -3.87 3.88 8.13
C CYS A 102 -3.40 5.30 8.46
N HIS A 103 -2.49 5.87 7.68
CA HIS A 103 -1.95 7.22 7.87
C HIS A 103 -2.77 8.26 7.11
N HIS A 104 -3.94 8.60 7.63
CA HIS A 104 -4.81 9.63 7.07
C HIS A 104 -4.45 11.04 7.55
N TYR A 105 -5.20 12.03 7.07
CA TYR A 105 -5.16 13.36 7.68
C TYR A 105 -5.82 13.29 9.06
N ALA A 106 -5.24 13.98 10.03
CA ALA A 106 -5.79 14.04 11.38
C ALA A 106 -7.22 14.59 11.33
N THR A 107 -8.18 13.82 11.83
CA THR A 107 -9.60 14.22 11.87
C THR A 107 -10.01 14.78 13.22
N SER A 108 -9.19 14.59 14.26
CA SER A 108 -9.38 15.14 15.60
C SER A 108 -8.04 15.37 16.29
N ILE A 109 -8.04 16.08 17.42
CA ILE A 109 -6.85 16.29 18.25
C ILE A 109 -6.34 15.01 18.94
N ALA A 110 -7.19 13.98 19.03
CA ALA A 110 -6.83 12.69 19.61
C ALA A 110 -6.17 11.75 18.58
N ASP A 111 -6.19 12.14 17.30
CA ASP A 111 -5.51 11.40 16.24
C ASP A 111 -4.04 11.80 16.18
N GLU A 112 -3.20 10.94 16.77
CA GLU A 112 -1.75 11.11 16.81
C GLU A 112 -1.05 10.49 15.58
N ALA A 113 -1.80 9.89 14.64
CA ALA A 113 -1.22 9.34 13.43
C ALA A 113 -0.65 10.46 12.54
N LEU A 114 0.63 10.33 12.21
CA LEU A 114 1.22 11.17 11.18
C LEU A 114 0.56 10.84 9.83
N SER A 115 0.23 11.85 9.03
CA SER A 115 -0.32 11.61 7.69
C SER A 115 0.61 10.81 6.78
N ALA A 116 0.05 10.13 5.77
CA ALA A 116 0.80 9.35 4.78
C ALA A 116 1.93 10.16 4.14
N LYS A 117 1.65 11.44 3.83
CA LYS A 117 2.66 12.36 3.32
C LYS A 117 3.89 12.44 4.23
N VAL A 118 3.68 12.58 5.54
CA VAL A 118 4.78 12.75 6.50
C VAL A 118 5.56 11.45 6.67
N VAL A 119 4.86 10.32 6.84
CA VAL A 119 5.54 9.03 7.06
C VAL A 119 6.32 8.56 5.83
N ILE A 120 5.79 8.77 4.62
CA ILE A 120 6.51 8.44 3.37
C ILE A 120 7.83 9.23 3.29
N HIS A 121 7.79 10.55 3.53
CA HIS A 121 9.03 11.35 3.54
C HIS A 121 10.00 10.87 4.62
N LYS A 122 9.53 10.63 5.85
CA LYS A 122 10.38 10.13 6.93
C LYS A 122 11.03 8.79 6.57
N ASP A 123 10.32 7.91 5.88
CA ASP A 123 10.86 6.60 5.50
C ASP A 123 11.96 6.72 4.44
N CYS A 124 11.71 7.45 3.36
CA CYS A 124 12.73 7.70 2.34
C CYS A 124 13.97 8.40 2.93
N TRP A 125 13.75 9.35 3.84
CA TRP A 125 14.83 10.14 4.45
C TRP A 125 15.69 9.38 5.47
N LYS A 126 15.31 8.16 5.84
CA LYS A 126 16.18 7.29 6.66
C LYS A 126 17.48 6.94 5.92
N CYS A 127 17.41 6.82 4.60
CA CYS A 127 18.56 6.45 3.76
C CYS A 127 18.99 7.58 2.81
N HIS A 128 18.05 8.38 2.31
CA HIS A 128 18.34 9.52 1.45
C HIS A 128 18.46 10.80 2.28
N GLU A 129 19.65 11.36 2.35
CA GLU A 129 19.86 12.65 3.01
C GLU A 129 19.08 13.75 2.28
N VAL A 130 18.37 14.57 3.06
CA VAL A 130 17.72 15.78 2.57
C VAL A 130 18.22 16.99 3.34
N GLY A 131 18.31 18.12 2.63
CA GLY A 131 18.71 19.39 3.23
C GLY A 131 17.78 19.80 4.38
N LYS A 132 18.26 20.71 5.22
CA LYS A 132 17.49 21.31 6.32
C LYS A 132 17.24 22.79 6.03
N GLY A 133 16.23 23.37 6.68
CA GLY A 133 15.93 24.80 6.55
C GLY A 133 15.60 25.21 5.11
N ILE A 134 16.14 26.34 4.66
CA ILE A 134 15.83 26.91 3.34
C ILE A 134 16.31 26.01 2.18
N GLU A 135 17.40 25.28 2.39
CA GLU A 135 18.01 24.38 1.41
C GLU A 135 17.18 23.09 1.22
N ALA A 136 16.37 22.69 2.20
CA ALA A 136 15.51 21.49 2.10
C ALA A 136 14.58 21.52 0.88
N SER A 137 14.13 22.72 0.50
CA SER A 137 13.17 22.93 -0.57
C SER A 137 13.74 22.69 -1.97
N THR A 138 15.07 22.76 -2.15
CA THR A 138 15.71 22.50 -3.45
C THR A 138 15.76 21.01 -3.77
N GLY A 139 15.77 20.15 -2.74
CA GLY A 139 15.80 18.70 -2.87
C GLY A 139 14.48 18.06 -3.32
N CYS A 140 13.35 18.78 -3.29
CA CYS A 140 12.03 18.20 -3.59
C CYS A 140 11.96 17.57 -4.99
N VAL A 141 12.64 18.17 -5.97
CA VAL A 141 12.64 17.73 -7.38
C VAL A 141 13.41 16.43 -7.60
N PHE A 142 14.23 16.00 -6.63
CA PHE A 142 14.92 14.72 -6.70
C PHE A 142 13.91 13.56 -6.72
N CYS A 143 12.89 13.62 -5.86
CA CYS A 143 11.81 12.62 -5.81
C CYS A 143 10.62 12.98 -6.70
N HIS A 144 10.24 14.27 -6.75
CA HIS A 144 9.08 14.75 -7.48
C HIS A 144 9.45 15.24 -8.89
N LYS A 145 9.53 14.29 -9.83
CA LYS A 145 9.94 14.56 -11.23
C LYS A 145 8.77 14.79 -12.20
N GLY A 146 7.54 14.38 -11.83
CA GLY A 146 6.37 14.56 -12.66
C GLY A 146 5.88 16.01 -12.75
N ALA A 147 5.03 16.31 -13.74
CA ALA A 147 4.42 17.63 -13.87
C ALA A 147 3.62 18.00 -12.60
N ARG A 148 3.82 19.20 -12.07
CA ARG A 148 3.02 19.70 -10.94
C ARG A 148 1.57 19.82 -11.38
N ALA A 149 0.66 19.29 -10.58
CA ALA A 149 -0.76 19.55 -10.76
C ALA A 149 -0.98 21.06 -10.62
N LYS A 150 -1.46 21.72 -11.68
CA LYS A 150 -1.94 23.10 -11.57
C LYS A 150 -3.19 23.06 -10.71
N LYS A 151 -3.13 23.73 -9.56
CA LYS A 151 -4.31 23.99 -8.72
C LYS A 151 -5.21 25.02 -9.38
#